data_AF-L1ITG1-F1
#
_entry.id   AF-L1ITG1-F1
#
_cell.length_a   1.000
_cell.length_b   1.000
_cell.length_c   1.000
_cell.angle_alpha   90.00
_cell.angle_beta   90.00
_cell.angle_gamma   90.00
#
_symmetry.space_group_name_H-M   'P 1'
#
loop_
_entity.id
_entity.type
_entity.pdbx_description
1 polymer ?
#
loop_
_entity_poly.entity_id
_entity_poly.type
_entity_poly.pdbx_seq_one_letter_code
_entity_poly.pdbx_strand_id
1 'polypeptide(L)' 'PVWSKQQVSEKSSDSKCLLIIHNMVFDVTSFLREHPGGSGILRSSNGKEATDSF' A
#
# COMPACT_ATOMS: atom_id res chain seq x y z
N PRO A 1 3.17 -11.66 10.89
CA PRO A 1 4.55 -11.55 10.36
C PRO A 1 5.08 -10.12 10.46
N VAL A 2 6.33 -9.93 10.90
CA VAL A 2 7.01 -8.62 10.89
C VAL A 2 7.61 -8.42 9.50
N TRP A 3 7.37 -7.26 8.89
CA TRP A 3 7.87 -6.90 7.56
C TRP A 3 8.77 -5.67 7.68
N SER A 4 9.91 -5.69 6.99
CA SER A 4 10.72 -4.49 6.79
C SER A 4 10.13 -3.62 5.68
N LYS A 5 10.45 -2.32 5.67
CA LYS A 5 10.06 -1.41 4.57
C LYS A 5 10.56 -1.92 3.21
N GLN A 6 11.77 -2.48 3.17
CA GLN A 6 12.34 -3.10 1.97
C GLN A 6 11.51 -4.30 1.50
N GLN A 7 11.11 -5.20 2.41
CA GLN A 7 10.27 -6.34 2.06
C GLN A 7 8.90 -5.92 1.52
N VAL A 8 8.30 -4.85 2.06
CA VAL A 8 7.04 -4.31 1.53
C VAL A 8 7.24 -3.84 0.08
N SER A 9 8.29 -3.06 -0.18
CA SER A 9 8.63 -2.57 -1.52
C SER A 9 8.93 -3.69 -2.52
N GLU A 10 9.67 -4.73 -2.11
CA GLU A 10 9.99 -5.89 -2.97
C GLU A 10 8.77 -6.77 -3.27
N LYS A 11 7.79 -6.81 -2.36
CA LYS A 11 6.57 -7.62 -2.52
C LYS A 11 5.42 -6.87 -3.19
N SER A 12 5.50 -5.54 -3.28
CA SER A 12 4.56 -4.75 -4.06
C SER A 12 4.81 -4.87 -5.57
N SER A 13 3.74 -4.81 -6.35
CA SER A 13 3.77 -4.82 -7.82
C SER A 13 2.49 -4.18 -8.38
N ASP A 14 2.38 -4.04 -9.70
CA ASP A 14 1.17 -3.50 -10.34
C ASP A 14 -0.11 -4.30 -10.04
N SER A 15 0.05 -5.59 -9.72
CA SER A 15 -1.02 -6.50 -9.32
C SER A 15 -1.11 -6.72 -7.80
N LYS A 16 -0.23 -6.11 -7.00
CA LYS A 16 -0.21 -6.23 -5.54
C LYS A 16 0.10 -4.88 -4.89
N CYS A 17 -0.93 -4.26 -4.32
CA CYS A 17 -0.82 -2.96 -3.68
C CYS A 17 -0.66 -3.11 -2.16
N LEU A 18 0.53 -2.78 -1.66
CA LEU A 18 0.86 -2.83 -0.23
C LEU A 18 1.16 -1.43 0.28
N LEU A 19 0.55 -1.06 1.41
CA LEU A 19 0.77 0.23 2.07
C LEU A 19 1.24 0.02 3.50
N ILE A 20 2.13 0.91 3.97
CA ILE A 20 2.49 0.98 5.39
C ILE A 20 1.75 2.16 6.01
N ILE A 21 0.89 1.89 6.98
CA ILE A 21 0.13 2.92 7.71
C ILE A 21 0.30 2.64 9.20
N HIS A 22 0.82 3.61 9.96
CA HIS A 22 1.12 3.46 11.39
C HIS A 22 1.91 2.18 11.71
N ASN A 23 2.99 1.94 10.96
CA ASN A 23 3.86 0.76 11.07
C ASN A 23 3.17 -0.61 10.82
N MET A 24 1.95 -0.61 10.29
CA MET A 24 1.24 -1.82 9.88
C MET A 24 1.20 -1.92 8.36
N VAL A 25 1.33 -3.14 7.84
CA VAL A 25 1.28 -3.41 6.40
C VAL A 25 -0.14 -3.82 6.02
N PHE A 26 -0.74 -3.11 5.08
CA PHE A 26 -2.06 -3.38 4.53
C PHE A 26 -1.94 -3.84 3.08
N ASP A 27 -2.59 -4.96 2.76
CA ASP A 27 -2.84 -5.35 1.37
C ASP A 27 -4.18 -4.75 0.94
N VAL A 28 -4.11 -3.73 0.08
CA VAL A 28 -5.28 -2.98 -0.40
C VAL A 28 -5.60 -3.33 -1.85
N THR A 29 -5.06 -4.43 -2.38
CA THR A 29 -5.18 -4.81 -3.79
C THR A 29 -6.64 -4.91 -4.24
N SER A 30 -7.51 -5.54 -3.44
CA SER A 30 -8.94 -5.64 -3.73
C SER A 30 -9.68 -4.30 -3.63
N PHE A 31 -9.24 -3.45 -2.70
CA PHE A 31 -9.87 -2.16 -2.43
C PHE A 31 -9.55 -1.07 -3.46
N LEU A 32 -8.55 -1.27 -4.34
CA LEU A 32 -8.12 -0.27 -5.32
C LEU A 32 -9.27 0.36 -6.12
N ARG A 33 -10.25 -0.45 -6.55
CA ARG A 33 -11.39 0.01 -7.37
C ARG A 33 -12.52 0.61 -6.55
N GLU A 34 -12.57 0.31 -5.26
CA GLU A 34 -13.61 0.76 -4.33
C GLU A 34 -13.20 2.06 -3.62
N HIS A 35 -11.92 2.43 -3.68
CA HIS A 35 -11.42 3.65 -3.05
C HIS A 35 -12.11 4.90 -3.62
N PRO A 36 -12.88 5.65 -2.80
CA PRO A 36 -13.65 6.81 -3.28
C PRO A 36 -12.77 7.94 -3.85
N GLY A 37 -11.54 8.08 -3.37
CA GLY A 37 -10.54 9.03 -3.90
C GLY A 37 -9.85 8.58 -5.19
N GLY A 38 -10.27 7.44 -5.76
CA GLY A 38 -9.70 6.84 -6.96
C GLY A 38 -8.46 5.99 -6.69
N SER A 39 -8.21 4.98 -7.54
CA SER A 39 -7.10 4.05 -7.37
C SER A 39 -5.72 4.67 -7.53
N GLY A 40 -5.63 5.82 -8.22
CA GLY A 40 -4.35 6.47 -8.56
C GLY A 40 -3.55 6.87 -7.33
N ILE A 41 -4.24 7.37 -6.30
CA ILE A 41 -3.61 7.78 -5.04
C ILE A 41 -2.97 6.57 -4.34
N LEU A 42 -3.72 5.47 -4.19
CA LEU A 42 -3.20 4.25 -3.57
C LEU A 42 -2.02 3.66 -4.35
N ARG A 43 -2.10 3.66 -5.69
CA ARG A 43 -1.02 3.17 -6.55
C ARG A 43 0.26 3.99 -6.45
N SER A 44 0.15 5.32 -6.29
CA SER A 44 1.33 6.20 -6.12
C SER A 44 2.13 5.90 -4.85
N SER A 45 1.45 5.37 -3.84
CA SER A 45 1.99 4.97 -2.53
C SER A 45 2.29 3.48 -2.42
N ASN A 46 2.12 2.70 -3.49
CA ASN A 46 2.37 1.26 -3.45
C ASN A 46 3.82 0.95 -3.06
N GLY A 47 3.99 0.05 -2.08
CA GLY A 47 5.29 -0.34 -1.54
C GLY A 47 5.88 0.66 -0.54
N LYS A 48 5.15 1.72 -0.16
CA LYS A 48 5.67 2.84 0.64
C LYS A 48 4.86 3.05 1.91
N GLU A 49 5.41 3.90 2.77
CA GLU A 49 4.69 4.47 3.91
C GLU A 49 3.75 5.58 3.45
N ALA A 50 2.51 5.48 3.90
CA ALA A 50 1.43 6.38 3.56
C ALA A 50 0.76 6.96 4.80
N THR A 51 1.34 6.79 6.00
CA THR A 51 0.77 7.25 7.28
C THR A 51 0.27 8.70 7.23
N ASP A 52 1.02 9.63 6.62
CA ASP A 52 0.62 11.04 6.57
C ASP A 52 -0.56 11.33 5.61
N SER A 53 -0.92 10.36 4.77
CA SER A 53 -2.01 10.47 3.79
C SER A 53 -3.34 9.87 4.27
N PHE A 54 -3.36 9.24 5.46
CA PHE A 54 -4.52 8.54 6.04
C PHE A 54 -4.77 8.99 7.47
#